data_AF-A0A842XTP2-F1
#
_entry.id   AF-A0A842XTP2-F1
#
_cell.length_a   1.000
_cell.length_b   1.000
_cell.length_c   1.000
_cell.angle_alpha   90.00
_cell.angle_beta   90.00
_cell.angle_gamma   90.00
#
_symmetry.space_group_name_H-M   'P 1'
#
loop_
_entity.id
_entity.type
_entity.pdbx_description
1 polymer ?
#
loop_
_entity_poly.entity_id
_entity_poly.type
_entity_poly.pdbx_seq_one_letter_code
_entity_poly.pdbx_strand_id
1 'polypeptide(L)'
;MDNMRRWKKDDVEELRRLVEGKQSWQVIAAELKRSVDAVRMKAKRLGLSVVVDRGRGSTTTNDLPEELPSVEEALKVLARVLKAFDQPGLEMSEVQRLQAMVSTIRTYEGMLANYMRYREIEKRLVGLEAKYARLVREKA
;
A
#
# COMPACT_ATOMS: atom_id res chain seq x y z
N MET A 1 -4.51 35.15 -12.43
CA MET A 1 -3.34 35.19 -13.33
C MET A 1 -2.13 35.40 -12.47
N ASP A 2 -1.30 34.37 -12.29
CA ASP A 2 -0.18 34.42 -11.35
C ASP A 2 0.99 35.22 -11.95
N ASN A 3 1.48 36.16 -11.16
CA ASN A 3 2.35 37.26 -11.61
C ASN A 3 3.76 36.68 -11.82
N MET A 4 4.18 36.54 -13.09
CA MET A 4 5.42 35.85 -13.47
C MET A 4 6.66 36.68 -13.09
N ARG A 5 7.00 36.68 -11.80
CA ARG A 5 8.22 37.29 -11.27
C ARG A 5 9.43 36.58 -11.90
N ARG A 6 10.14 37.28 -12.78
CA ARG A 6 11.36 36.76 -13.43
C ARG A 6 12.37 36.32 -12.38
N TRP A 7 13.00 35.18 -12.60
CA TRP A 7 14.07 34.65 -11.76
C TRP A 7 15.31 35.53 -11.92
N LYS A 8 15.79 36.11 -10.82
CA LYS A 8 17.08 36.82 -10.80
C LYS A 8 18.23 35.81 -10.75
N LYS A 9 19.44 36.25 -11.08
CA LYS A 9 20.64 35.40 -11.00
C LYS A 9 20.88 34.92 -9.57
N ASP A 10 20.77 35.82 -8.60
CA ASP A 10 20.92 35.53 -7.17
C ASP A 10 19.92 34.46 -6.70
N ASP A 11 18.66 34.54 -7.12
CA ASP A 11 17.64 33.53 -6.78
C ASP A 11 17.97 32.14 -7.33
N VAL A 12 18.68 32.09 -8.47
CA VAL A 12 19.07 30.83 -9.13
C VAL A 12 20.28 30.22 -8.44
N GLU A 13 21.23 31.04 -8.01
CA GLU A 13 22.38 30.58 -7.21
C GLU A 13 21.93 30.07 -5.85
N GLU A 14 21.02 30.81 -5.19
CA GLU A 14 20.47 30.42 -3.91
C GLU A 14 19.67 29.11 -4.03
N LEU A 15 18.87 28.94 -5.08
CA LEU A 15 18.19 27.67 -5.36
C LEU A 15 19.17 26.50 -5.51
N ARG A 16 20.32 26.70 -6.18
CA ARG A 16 21.34 25.65 -6.32
C ARG A 16 21.92 25.28 -4.96
N ARG A 17 22.29 26.28 -4.16
CA ARG A 17 22.85 26.11 -2.81
C ARG A 17 21.91 25.33 -1.89
N LEU A 18 20.63 25.68 -1.87
CA LEU A 18 19.66 25.03 -0.98
C LEU A 18 19.31 23.61 -1.42
N VAL A 19 19.30 23.34 -2.74
CA VAL A 19 19.13 21.98 -3.29
C VAL A 19 20.35 21.10 -2.98
N GLU A 20 21.56 21.64 -3.11
CA GLU A 20 22.80 20.96 -2.75
C GLU A 20 22.88 20.66 -1.24
N GLY A 21 22.38 21.60 -0.41
CA GLY A 21 22.16 21.41 1.02
C GLY A 21 21.06 20.42 1.38
N LYS A 22 20.47 19.72 0.40
CA LYS A 22 19.39 18.71 0.56
C LYS A 22 18.18 19.22 1.35
N GLN A 23 17.89 20.51 1.30
CA GLN A 23 16.73 21.06 1.99
C GLN A 23 15.42 20.63 1.32
N SER A 24 14.35 20.59 2.12
CA SER A 24 13.03 20.26 1.60
C SER A 24 12.48 21.37 0.71
N TRP A 25 11.62 21.00 -0.25
CA TRP A 25 11.01 21.97 -1.18
C TRP A 25 10.23 23.09 -0.47
N GLN A 26 9.66 22.79 0.70
CA GLN A 26 8.94 23.74 1.53
C GLN A 26 9.86 24.80 2.12
N VAL A 27 11.02 24.40 2.63
CA VAL A 27 12.04 25.32 3.17
C VAL A 27 12.60 26.19 2.06
N ILE A 28 12.94 25.60 0.92
CA ILE A 28 13.44 26.33 -0.25
C ILE A 28 12.41 27.37 -0.75
N ALA A 29 11.13 27.00 -0.77
CA ALA A 29 10.04 27.89 -1.17
C ALA A 29 9.86 29.07 -0.20
N ALA A 30 9.95 28.82 1.10
CA ALA A 30 9.89 29.86 2.13
C ALA A 30 11.08 30.84 2.00
N GLU A 31 12.30 30.31 1.84
CA GLU A 31 13.52 31.10 1.72
C GLU A 31 13.51 31.99 0.47
N LEU A 32 13.12 31.42 -0.68
CA LEU A 32 13.02 32.15 -1.95
C LEU A 32 11.75 33.01 -2.06
N LYS A 33 10.87 33.01 -1.03
CA LYS A 33 9.58 33.70 -1.00
C LYS A 33 8.76 33.45 -2.28
N ARG A 34 8.72 32.19 -2.71
CA ARG A 34 8.03 31.72 -3.93
C ARG A 34 7.20 30.49 -3.64
N SER A 35 6.23 30.18 -4.51
CA SER A 35 5.44 28.95 -4.38
C SER A 35 6.33 27.72 -4.58
N VAL A 36 5.98 26.63 -3.88
CA VAL A 36 6.66 25.32 -4.00
C VAL A 36 6.69 24.85 -5.45
N ASP A 37 5.60 25.06 -6.20
CA ASP A 37 5.52 24.67 -7.60
C ASP A 37 6.44 25.50 -8.50
N ALA A 38 6.57 26.81 -8.26
CA ALA A 38 7.50 27.66 -9.00
C ALA A 38 8.96 27.23 -8.78
N VAL A 39 9.32 26.87 -7.54
CA VAL A 39 10.64 26.34 -7.18
C VAL A 39 10.90 25.00 -7.86
N ARG A 40 9.95 24.06 -7.78
CA ARG A 40 10.06 22.73 -8.43
C ARG A 40 10.22 22.84 -9.95
N MET A 41 9.41 23.68 -10.59
CA MET A 41 9.50 23.90 -12.03
C MET A 41 10.83 24.52 -12.44
N LYS A 42 11.35 25.48 -11.67
CA LYS A 42 12.66 26.06 -11.94
C LYS A 42 13.79 25.07 -11.69
N ALA A 43 13.77 24.32 -10.59
CA ALA A 43 14.75 23.29 -10.27
C ALA A 43 14.80 22.22 -11.38
N LYS A 44 13.63 21.75 -11.84
CA LYS A 44 13.51 20.83 -12.99
C LYS A 44 14.15 21.40 -14.26
N ARG A 45 13.89 22.67 -14.60
CA ARG A 45 14.49 23.35 -15.77
C ARG A 45 16.00 23.50 -15.66
N LEU A 46 16.53 23.55 -14.44
CA LEU A 46 17.97 23.67 -14.16
C LEU A 46 18.65 22.30 -13.97
N GLY A 47 17.92 21.18 -14.07
CA GLY A 47 18.45 19.84 -13.81
C GLY A 47 18.74 19.54 -12.34
N LEU A 48 18.20 20.34 -11.42
CA LEU A 48 18.44 20.20 -9.98
C LEU A 48 17.46 19.19 -9.38
N SER A 49 17.98 18.10 -8.83
CA SER A 49 17.22 17.02 -8.19
C SER A 49 17.46 17.04 -6.69
N VAL A 50 16.43 17.37 -5.89
CA VAL A 50 16.44 17.05 -4.46
C VAL A 50 16.04 15.60 -4.33
N VAL A 51 16.98 14.76 -3.93
CA VAL A 51 16.66 13.44 -3.38
C VAL A 51 16.00 13.71 -2.04
N VAL A 52 14.68 13.88 -2.06
CA VAL A 52 13.89 13.82 -0.83
C VAL A 52 14.11 12.40 -0.34
N ASP A 53 14.74 12.26 0.82
CA ASP A 53 14.79 10.99 1.52
C ASP A 53 13.33 10.57 1.70
N ARG A 54 12.87 9.66 0.83
CA ARG A 54 11.52 9.09 0.94
C ARG A 54 11.61 8.28 2.21
N GLY A 55 11.17 8.89 3.31
CA GLY A 55 11.21 8.32 4.64
C GLY A 55 10.94 6.84 4.56
N ARG A 56 11.96 6.06 4.93
CA ARG A 56 12.02 4.60 5.00
C ARG A 56 10.67 3.99 4.58
N GLY A 57 10.51 3.72 3.29
CA GLY A 57 9.51 2.78 2.84
C GLY A 57 9.87 1.48 3.52
N SER A 58 9.27 1.24 4.69
CA SER A 58 9.48 0.02 5.43
C SER A 58 8.89 -1.06 4.54
N THR A 59 9.75 -1.72 3.77
CA THR A 59 9.53 -3.11 3.42
C THR A 59 9.51 -3.83 4.76
N THR A 60 8.35 -3.83 5.42
CA THR A 60 8.08 -4.87 6.38
C THR A 60 8.14 -6.15 5.56
N THR A 61 9.21 -6.91 5.73
CA THR A 61 9.12 -8.36 5.73
C THR A 61 7.96 -8.68 6.67
N ASN A 62 6.76 -8.75 6.11
CA ASN A 62 5.64 -9.31 6.82
C ASN A 62 5.95 -10.80 6.85
N ASP A 63 6.35 -11.29 8.02
CA ASP A 63 6.41 -12.73 8.28
C ASP A 63 5.00 -13.25 8.09
N LEU A 64 4.71 -13.67 6.85
CA LEU A 64 3.44 -14.28 6.51
C LEU A 64 3.40 -15.63 7.23
N PRO A 65 2.30 -15.96 7.91
CA PRO A 65 2.17 -17.26 8.53
C PRO A 65 2.31 -18.36 7.46
N GLU A 66 2.95 -19.47 7.84
CA GLU A 66 3.16 -20.63 6.96
C GLU A 66 1.82 -21.19 6.45
N GLU A 67 0.77 -21.04 7.25
CA GLU A 67 -0.60 -21.39 6.91
C GLU A 67 -1.52 -20.17 6.94
N LEU A 68 -2.54 -20.21 6.07
CA LEU A 68 -3.58 -19.20 6.05
C LEU A 68 -4.37 -19.21 7.38
N PRO A 69 -4.74 -18.05 7.93
CA PRO A 69 -5.60 -17.98 9.11
C PRO A 69 -6.89 -18.80 8.96
N SER A 70 -7.34 -19.41 10.04
CA SER A 70 -8.64 -20.06 10.06
C SER A 70 -9.80 -19.05 9.94
N VAL A 71 -10.97 -19.53 9.52
CA VAL A 71 -12.19 -18.70 9.45
C VAL A 71 -12.50 -18.06 10.81
N GLU A 72 -12.34 -18.80 11.90
CA GLU A 72 -12.59 -18.30 13.25
C GLU A 72 -11.65 -17.16 13.65
N GLU A 73 -10.37 -17.26 13.27
CA GLU A 73 -9.38 -16.20 13.53
C GLU A 73 -9.70 -14.92 12.75
N ALA A 74 -10.12 -15.04 11.48
CA ALA A 74 -10.56 -13.91 10.68
C ALA A 74 -11.81 -13.25 11.30
N LEU A 75 -12.79 -14.04 11.75
CA LEU A 75 -13.99 -13.54 12.42
C LEU A 75 -13.67 -12.84 13.75
N LYS A 76 -12.71 -13.34 14.53
CA LYS A 76 -12.22 -12.68 15.75
C LYS A 76 -11.58 -11.32 15.46
N VAL A 77 -10.86 -11.18 14.34
CA VAL A 77 -10.34 -9.89 13.90
C VAL A 77 -11.49 -8.93 13.54
N LEU A 78 -12.49 -9.39 12.79
CA LEU A 78 -13.67 -8.57 12.48
C LEU A 78 -14.41 -8.11 13.74
N ALA A 79 -14.61 -8.99 14.70
CA ALA A 79 -15.26 -8.66 15.97
C ALA A 79 -14.49 -7.55 16.73
N ARG A 80 -13.16 -7.58 16.72
CA ARG A 80 -12.33 -6.52 17.30
C ARG A 80 -12.51 -5.19 16.58
N VAL A 81 -12.57 -5.21 15.25
CA VAL A 81 -12.80 -4.00 14.44
C VAL A 81 -14.17 -3.39 14.72
N LEU A 82 -15.22 -4.22 14.81
CA LEU A 82 -16.57 -3.76 15.17
C LEU A 82 -16.59 -3.10 16.56
N LYS A 83 -15.92 -3.69 17.55
CA LYS A 83 -15.81 -3.10 18.88
C LYS A 83 -15.06 -1.78 18.88
N ALA A 84 -14.05 -1.63 18.01
CA ALA A 84 -13.32 -0.38 17.87
C ALA A 84 -14.23 0.74 17.33
N PHE A 85 -15.09 0.45 16.35
CA PHE A 85 -16.05 1.43 15.81
C PHE A 85 -17.05 1.97 16.83
N ASP A 86 -17.33 1.21 17.88
CA ASP A 86 -18.26 1.60 18.94
C ASP A 86 -17.61 2.55 19.97
N GLN A 87 -16.29 2.74 19.91
CA GLN A 87 -15.59 3.66 20.81
C GLN A 87 -15.82 5.12 20.41
N PRO A 88 -16.24 6.00 21.34
CA PRO A 88 -16.35 7.43 21.07
C PRO A 88 -14.95 8.05 20.91
N GLY A 89 -14.85 9.11 20.10
CA GLY A 89 -13.61 9.86 19.91
C GLY A 89 -12.69 9.32 18.80
N LEU A 90 -13.18 8.45 17.93
CA LEU A 90 -12.45 8.00 16.74
C LEU A 90 -12.17 9.15 15.77
N GLU A 91 -10.91 9.30 15.39
CA GLU A 91 -10.50 10.23 14.33
C GLU A 91 -10.87 9.68 12.95
N MET A 92 -11.12 10.57 11.98
CA MET A 92 -11.49 10.16 10.62
C MET A 92 -10.44 9.25 9.96
N SER A 93 -9.16 9.43 10.30
CA SER A 93 -8.07 8.57 9.81
C SER A 93 -8.13 7.15 10.38
N GLU A 94 -8.67 6.97 11.59
CA GLU A 94 -8.85 5.67 12.23
C GLU A 94 -10.06 4.94 11.63
N VAL A 95 -11.16 5.66 11.42
CA VAL A 95 -12.34 5.16 10.69
C VAL A 95 -11.94 4.61 9.33
N GLN A 96 -11.12 5.35 8.56
CA GLN A 96 -10.63 4.92 7.25
C GLN A 96 -9.75 3.66 7.34
N ARG A 97 -8.85 3.58 8.32
CA ARG A 97 -8.02 2.38 8.55
C ARG A 97 -8.88 1.15 8.88
N LEU A 98 -9.87 1.31 9.76
CA LEU A 98 -10.77 0.22 10.13
C LEU A 98 -11.62 -0.23 8.93
N GLN A 99 -12.12 0.70 8.12
CA GLN A 99 -12.84 0.38 6.88
C GLN A 99 -11.96 -0.37 5.88
N ALA A 100 -10.70 0.03 5.71
CA ALA A 100 -9.74 -0.68 4.88
C ALA A 100 -9.51 -2.11 5.40
N MET A 101 -9.41 -2.29 6.72
CA MET A 101 -9.27 -3.62 7.32
C MET A 101 -10.49 -4.51 7.05
N VAL A 102 -11.71 -3.98 7.19
CA VAL A 102 -12.95 -4.72 6.88
C VAL A 102 -13.01 -5.13 5.40
N SER A 103 -12.66 -4.23 4.47
CA SER A 103 -12.71 -4.54 3.04
C SER A 103 -11.68 -5.60 2.64
N THR A 104 -10.49 -5.57 3.23
CA THR A 104 -9.47 -6.62 3.05
C THR A 104 -9.96 -7.97 3.58
N ILE A 105 -10.59 -8.02 4.76
CA ILE A 105 -11.10 -9.28 5.31
C ILE A 105 -12.22 -9.87 4.46
N ARG A 106 -13.15 -9.04 3.95
CA ARG A 106 -14.19 -9.53 3.02
C ARG A 106 -13.60 -10.13 1.75
N THR A 107 -12.55 -9.50 1.22
CA THR A 107 -11.81 -10.04 0.07
C THR A 107 -11.19 -11.39 0.41
N TYR A 108 -10.57 -11.50 1.59
CA TYR A 108 -9.97 -12.72 2.09
C TYR A 108 -10.99 -13.87 2.27
N GLU A 109 -12.15 -13.61 2.89
CA GLU A 109 -13.22 -14.61 3.04
C GLU A 109 -13.70 -15.14 1.68
N GLY A 110 -13.84 -14.26 0.69
CA GLY A 110 -14.18 -14.64 -0.68
C GLY A 110 -13.11 -15.54 -1.32
N MET A 111 -11.83 -15.21 -1.14
CA MET A 111 -10.70 -16.02 -1.64
C MET A 111 -10.62 -17.38 -0.95
N LEU A 112 -10.83 -17.43 0.37
CA LEU A 112 -10.83 -18.67 1.16
C LEU A 112 -11.97 -19.60 0.73
N ALA A 113 -13.18 -19.06 0.50
CA ALA A 113 -14.30 -19.84 0.00
C ALA A 113 -14.03 -20.42 -1.40
N ASN A 114 -13.37 -19.65 -2.28
CA ASN A 114 -12.90 -20.16 -3.58
C ASN A 114 -11.87 -21.30 -3.39
N TYR A 115 -10.88 -21.09 -2.53
CA TYR A 115 -9.84 -22.08 -2.25
C TYR A 115 -10.39 -23.41 -1.71
N MET A 116 -11.30 -23.36 -0.73
CA MET A 116 -11.94 -24.58 -0.21
C MET A 116 -12.69 -25.36 -1.29
N ARG A 117 -13.43 -24.66 -2.17
CA ARG A 117 -14.08 -25.29 -3.33
C ARG A 117 -13.08 -25.97 -4.26
N TYR A 118 -11.96 -25.32 -4.57
CA TYR A 118 -10.92 -25.91 -5.40
C TYR A 118 -10.34 -27.19 -4.78
N ARG A 119 -10.04 -27.18 -3.47
CA ARG A 119 -9.51 -28.36 -2.77
C ARG A 119 -10.49 -29.52 -2.75
N GLU A 120 -11.78 -29.25 -2.61
CA GLU A 120 -12.81 -30.28 -2.69
C GLU A 120 -12.87 -30.92 -4.09
N ILE A 121 -12.81 -30.10 -5.15
CA ILE A 121 -12.77 -30.58 -6.53
C ILE A 121 -11.52 -31.45 -6.77
N GLU A 122 -10.35 -30.99 -6.32
CA GLU A 122 -9.09 -31.74 -6.44
C GLU A 122 -9.18 -33.11 -5.75
N LYS A 123 -9.72 -33.16 -4.53
CA LYS A 123 -9.93 -34.42 -3.80
C LYS A 123 -10.85 -35.38 -4.57
N ARG A 124 -11.93 -34.86 -5.17
CA ARG A 124 -12.84 -35.67 -5.99
C ARG A 124 -12.16 -36.17 -7.26
N LEU A 125 -11.33 -35.35 -7.90
CA LEU A 125 -10.57 -35.72 -9.10
C LEU A 125 -9.60 -36.87 -8.81
N VAL A 126 -8.79 -36.74 -7.75
CA VAL A 126 -7.87 -37.81 -7.32
C VAL A 126 -8.64 -39.10 -7.00
N GLY A 127 -9.80 -38.99 -6.35
CA GLY A 127 -10.67 -40.13 -6.09
C GLY A 127 -11.20 -40.81 -7.36
N LEU A 128 -11.56 -40.03 -8.38
CA LEU A 128 -12.00 -40.54 -9.68
C LEU A 128 -10.85 -41.23 -10.41
N GLU A 129 -9.67 -40.61 -10.46
CA GLU A 129 -8.46 -41.20 -11.07
C GLU A 129 -8.12 -42.55 -10.44
N ALA A 130 -8.16 -42.63 -9.11
CA ALA A 130 -7.94 -43.88 -8.38
C ALA A 130 -9.00 -44.95 -8.72
N LYS A 131 -10.28 -44.55 -8.85
CA LYS A 131 -11.37 -45.46 -9.23
C LYS A 131 -11.19 -45.99 -10.66
N TYR A 132 -10.86 -45.13 -11.61
CA TYR A 132 -10.58 -45.55 -13.00
C TYR A 132 -9.36 -46.47 -13.08
N ALA A 133 -8.29 -46.16 -12.34
CA ALA A 133 -7.10 -47.00 -12.28
C ALA A 133 -7.38 -48.40 -11.69
N ARG A 134 -8.38 -48.56 -10.82
CA ARG A 134 -8.86 -49.88 -10.36
C ARG A 134 -9.66 -50.60 -11.44
N LEU A 135 -10.63 -49.92 -12.07
CA LEU A 135 -11.46 -50.51 -13.12
C LEU A 135 -10.65 -50.99 -14.32
N VAL A 136 -9.60 -50.27 -14.71
CA VAL A 136 -8.67 -50.70 -15.76
C VAL A 136 -7.93 -51.97 -15.36
N ARG A 137 -7.51 -52.07 -14.09
CA ARG A 137 -6.84 -53.27 -13.56
C ARG A 137 -7.76 -54.48 -13.43
N GLU A 138 -9.05 -54.27 -13.15
CA GLU A 138 -10.05 -55.34 -13.04
C GLU A 138 -10.55 -55.85 -14.40
N LYS A 139 -10.37 -55.05 -15.47
CA LYS A 139 -10.75 -55.40 -16.85
C LYS A 139 -9.58 -55.86 -17.73
N ALA A 140 -8.36 -55.83 -17.21
CA ALA A 140 -7.15 -56.37 -17.84
C ALA A 140 -6.92 -57.81 -17.37
#